data_AF-A0A0C3L1C2-F1
#
_entry.id   AF-A0A0C3L1C2-F1
#
_cell.length_a   1.000
_cell.length_b   1.000
_cell.length_c   1.000
_cell.angle_alpha   90.00
_cell.angle_beta   90.00
_cell.angle_gamma   90.00
#
_symmetry.space_group_name_H-M   'P 1'
#
loop_
_entity.id
_entity.type
_entity.pdbx_description
1 polymer ?
#
loop_
_entity_poly.entity_id
_entity_poly.type
_entity_poly.pdbx_seq_one_letter_code
_entity_poly.pdbx_strand_id
1 'polypeptide(L)' 'MADADFLPGDVVAVNTPTHGQREGLVVGTHLDNVGRQIVEIQFDRPGDYYYAW' A
#
# COMPACT_ATOMS: atom_id res chain seq x y z
N MET A 1 -20.62 2.77 5.06
CA MET A 1 -19.60 1.71 5.22
C MET A 1 -18.29 2.36 4.83
N ALA A 2 -17.28 2.35 5.71
CA ALA A 2 -16.05 3.10 5.46
C ALA A 2 -15.29 2.44 4.29
N ASP A 3 -15.30 3.10 3.13
CA ASP A 3 -14.17 3.04 2.22
C ASP A 3 -12.97 3.46 3.07
N ALA A 4 -12.09 2.53 3.39
CA ALA A 4 -10.86 2.87 4.08
C ALA A 4 -10.01 3.64 3.07
N ASP A 5 -10.14 4.97 3.08
CA ASP A 5 -9.31 5.84 2.28
C ASP A 5 -7.86 5.67 2.78
N PHE A 6 -7.02 5.01 1.98
CA PHE A 6 -5.60 4.92 2.24
C PHE A 6 -4.98 6.30 2.01
N LEU A 7 -4.64 7.00 3.10
CA LEU A 7 -4.07 8.34 3.01
C LEU A 7 -2.54 8.26 3.11
N PRO A 8 -1.81 9.11 2.37
CA PRO A 8 -0.38 9.27 2.57
C PRO A 8 -0.07 9.60 4.04
N GLY A 9 0.79 8.80 4.67
CA GLY A 9 1.11 8.89 6.10
C GLY A 9 0.53 7.76 6.94
N ASP A 10 -0.44 7.00 6.43
CA ASP A 10 -1.01 5.86 7.16
C ASP A 10 -0.01 4.71 7.26
N VAL A 11 0.08 4.10 8.44
CA VAL A 11 0.84 2.85 8.63
C VAL A 11 -0.11 1.67 8.48
N VAL A 12 0.22 0.77 7.56
CA VAL A 12 -0.62 -0.38 7.22
C VAL A 12 0.16 -1.69 7.35
N ALA A 13 -0.54 -2.75 7.75
CA ALA A 13 -0.01 -4.11 7.73
C ALA A 13 -0.31 -4.76 6.37
N VAL A 14 0.74 -5.06 5.61
CA VAL A 14 0.70 -5.75 4.32
C VAL A 14 0.92 -7.23 4.55
N ASN A 15 -0.06 -8.07 4.24
CA ASN A 15 0.07 -9.52 4.33
C ASN A 15 0.18 -10.12 2.93
N THR A 16 1.37 -10.62 2.59
CA THR A 16 1.60 -11.31 1.31
C THR A 16 1.86 -12.79 1.52
N PRO A 17 1.41 -13.67 0.61
CA PRO A 17 1.70 -15.11 0.71
C PRO A 17 3.19 -15.45 0.69
N THR A 18 4.00 -14.59 0.06
CA THR A 18 5.43 -14.83 -0.19
C THR A 18 6.35 -14.26 0.89
N HIS A 19 5.97 -13.15 1.53
CA HIS A 19 6.80 -12.46 2.53
C HIS A 19 6.15 -12.36 3.91
N GLY A 20 4.96 -12.95 4.10
CA GLY A 20 4.20 -12.85 5.35
C GLY A 20 3.66 -11.44 5.59
N GLN A 21 3.39 -11.13 6.86
CA GLN A 21 2.93 -9.82 7.30
C GLN A 21 4.12 -8.88 7.52
N ARG A 22 4.05 -7.68 6.93
CA ARG A 22 5.03 -6.60 7.09
C ARG A 22 4.29 -5.28 7.24
N GLU A 23 4.78 -4.37 8.06
CA GLU A 23 4.24 -3.01 8.16
C GLU A 23 4.89 -2.11 7.11
N GLY A 24 4.13 -1.17 6.56
CA GLY A 24 4.61 -0.19 5.62
C GLY A 24 3.83 1.11 5.70
N LEU A 25 4.45 2.18 5.21
CA LEU A 25 3.88 3.52 5.15
C LEU A 25 3.19 3.72 3.81
N VAL A 26 1.92 4.10 3.80
CA VAL A 26 1.25 4.57 2.58
C VAL A 26 1.90 5.89 2.16
N VAL A 27 2.43 5.92 0.93
CA VAL A 27 3.03 7.13 0.34
C VAL A 27 2.16 7.75 -0.74
N GLY A 28 1.20 6.99 -1.28
CA GLY A 28 0.33 7.45 -2.35
C GLY A 28 -0.72 6.41 -2.77
N THR A 29 -1.65 6.86 -3.60
CA THR A 29 -2.63 6.00 -4.26
C THR A 29 -2.88 6.51 -5.67
N HIS A 30 -3.03 5.62 -6.64
CA HIS A 30 -3.42 5.97 -8.01
C HIS A 30 -4.34 4.92 -8.62
N LEU A 31 -4.99 5.25 -9.73
CA LEU A 31 -5.79 4.29 -10.49
C LEU A 31 -4.94 3.64 -11.59
N ASP A 32 -5.08 2.33 -11.75
CA ASP A 32 -4.53 1.64 -12.91
C ASP A 32 -5.37 1.87 -14.18
N ASN A 33 -4.91 1.33 -15.31
CA ASN A 33 -5.57 1.50 -16.61
C ASN A 33 -6.97 0.90 -16.71
N VAL A 34 -7.39 0.08 -15.73
CA VAL A 34 -8.73 -0.52 -15.66
C VAL A 34 -9.56 0.06 -14.51
N GLY A 35 -9.08 1.12 -13.84
CA GLY A 35 -9.80 1.86 -12.81
C GLY A 35 -9.73 1.24 -11.42
N ARG A 36 -8.78 0.33 -11.15
CA ARG A 36 -8.54 -0.19 -9.80
C ARG A 36 -7.63 0.74 -9.02
N GLN A 37 -7.92 0.95 -7.74
CA GLN A 37 -7.05 1.68 -6.85
C GLN A 37 -5.83 0.83 -6.50
N ILE A 38 -4.65 1.41 -6.74
CA ILE A 38 -3.36 0.89 -6.34
C ILE A 38 -2.88 1.72 -5.16
N VAL A 39 -2.47 1.05 -4.09
CA VAL A 39 -1.89 1.68 -2.90
C VAL A 39 -0.38 1.52 -2.96
N GLU A 40 0.33 2.64 -2.87
CA GLU A 40 1.79 2.70 -2.87
C GLU A 40 2.28 2.70 -1.43
N ILE A 41 3.05 1.68 -1.06
CA ILE A 41 3.47 1.44 0.31
C ILE A 41 5.00 1.36 0.34
N GLN A 42 5.63 2.19 1.16
CA GLN A 42 7.07 2.15 1.41
C GLN A 42 7.36 1.33 2.66
N PHE A 43 8.23 0.33 2.53
CA PHE A 43 8.76 -0.43 3.66
C PHE A 43 9.97 0.26 4.31
N ASP A 44 10.58 -0.38 5.31
CA ASP A 44 11.64 0.19 6.16
C ASP A 44 12.82 0.84 5.42
N ARG A 45 13.09 0.44 4.17
CA ARG A 45 14.20 0.96 3.36
C ARG A 45 13.67 1.94 2.32
N PRO A 46 14.25 3.16 2.22
CA PRO A 46 13.96 4.06 1.11
C PRO A 46 14.19 3.36 -0.24
N GLY A 47 13.18 3.37 -1.10
CA GLY A 47 13.20 2.67 -2.39
C GLY A 47 12.59 1.27 -2.39
N ASP A 48 12.28 0.68 -1.23
CA ASP A 48 11.53 -0.59 -1.12
C ASP A 48 10.03 -0.29 -1.14
N TYR A 49 9.44 -0.24 -2.34
CA TYR A 49 8.03 0.05 -2.55
C TYR A 49 7.23 -1.20 -2.91
N TYR A 50 6.02 -1.28 -2.37
CA TYR A 50 5.03 -2.29 -2.66
C TYR A 50 3.74 -1.66 -3.19
N TYR A 51 3.20 -2.24 -4.24
CA TYR A 51 1.97 -1.80 -4.88
C TYR A 51 0.88 -2.83 -4.62
N ALA A 52 -0.04 -2.50 -3.72
CA ALA A 52 -1.19 -3.34 -3.39
C ALA A 52 -2.36 -3.04 -4.35
N TRP A 53 -3.09 -4.07 -4.75
CA TRP A 53 -4.24 -4.03 -5.66
C TRP A 53 -5.38 -4.94 -5.18
#